data_AF-A0A527W0V6-F1
#
_entry.id   AF-A0A527W0V6-F1
#
_cell.length_a   1.000
_cell.length_b   1.000
_cell.length_c   1.000
_cell.angle_alpha   90.00
_cell.angle_beta   90.00
_cell.angle_gamma   90.00
#
_symmetry.space_group_name_H-M   'P 1'
#
loop_
_entity.id
_entity.type
_entity.pdbx_description
1 polymer ?
#
loop_
_entity_poly.entity_id
_entity_poly.type
_entity_poly.pdbx_seq_one_letter_code
_entity_poly.pdbx_strand_id
1 'polypeptide(L)'
;MIRLLVFVAVALGIACGVTQAAKLEPDAVNQAQFSEGEAKGVSPMLLKAQVLLDRARFSPGLIDGRASQNFTKAVAAFQAANGLPSDGKLTRETWDKLAATFAGPVLSTYETTAKDVRGPFTRRIPARMESMAHLKRLGYRNAREKLAERFHVSEELLRMLNPKAG
;
A
#
# COMPACT_ATOMS: atom_id res chain seq x y z
N MET A 1 36.73 -11.94 -61.33
CA MET A 1 35.45 -11.89 -60.60
C MET A 1 35.67 -12.49 -59.21
N ILE A 2 35.93 -11.65 -58.20
CA ILE A 2 36.35 -12.08 -56.86
C ILE A 2 35.10 -12.14 -55.96
N ARG A 3 34.83 -13.32 -55.37
CA ARG A 3 33.73 -13.56 -54.42
C ARG A 3 34.23 -13.34 -53.00
N LEU A 4 33.70 -12.34 -52.30
CA LEU A 4 34.00 -12.08 -50.89
C LEU A 4 32.85 -12.63 -50.03
N LEU A 5 33.14 -13.65 -49.22
CA LEU A 5 32.24 -14.20 -48.21
C LEU A 5 32.35 -13.36 -46.92
N VAL A 6 31.24 -12.81 -46.45
CA VAL A 6 31.14 -12.09 -45.17
C VAL A 6 30.57 -13.05 -44.12
N PHE A 7 31.35 -13.35 -43.10
CA PHE A 7 30.91 -14.03 -41.88
C PHE A 7 30.21 -13.03 -40.96
N VAL A 8 28.97 -13.29 -40.58
CA VAL A 8 28.25 -12.54 -39.54
C VAL A 8 28.39 -13.31 -38.22
N ALA A 9 29.12 -12.74 -37.27
CA ALA A 9 29.21 -13.23 -35.91
C ALA A 9 28.01 -12.75 -35.09
N VAL A 10 27.19 -13.68 -34.59
CA VAL A 10 26.10 -13.38 -33.66
C VAL A 10 26.66 -13.38 -32.24
N ALA A 11 26.77 -12.21 -31.64
CA ALA A 11 27.09 -12.06 -30.22
C ALA A 11 25.81 -12.22 -29.39
N LEU A 12 25.73 -13.33 -28.64
CA LEU A 12 24.65 -13.61 -27.70
C LEU A 12 24.89 -12.82 -26.39
N GLY A 13 24.27 -11.66 -26.24
CA GLY A 13 24.31 -10.87 -25.02
C GLY A 13 23.38 -11.46 -23.96
N ILE A 14 23.94 -12.13 -22.95
CA ILE A 14 23.20 -12.53 -21.74
C ILE A 14 23.00 -11.27 -20.89
N ALA A 15 21.80 -10.68 -20.97
CA ALA A 15 21.38 -9.64 -20.05
C ALA A 15 21.06 -10.29 -18.68
N CYS A 16 22.04 -10.27 -17.77
CA CYS A 16 21.81 -10.50 -16.35
C CYS A 16 20.96 -9.34 -15.82
N GLY A 17 19.65 -9.52 -15.77
CA GLY A 17 18.74 -8.60 -15.10
C GLY A 17 19.03 -8.62 -13.61
N VAL A 18 19.67 -7.57 -13.11
CA VAL A 18 19.78 -7.33 -11.67
C VAL A 18 18.35 -7.09 -11.17
N THR A 19 17.80 -8.03 -10.40
CA THR A 19 16.54 -7.83 -9.67
C THR A 19 16.74 -6.73 -8.63
N GLN A 20 16.44 -5.50 -9.03
CA GLN A 20 16.27 -4.37 -8.12
C GLN A 20 15.14 -4.74 -7.16
N ALA A 21 15.39 -4.73 -5.84
CA ALA A 21 14.33 -4.80 -4.86
C ALA A 21 13.28 -3.73 -5.21
N ALA A 22 12.07 -4.16 -5.58
CA ALA A 22 11.08 -3.28 -6.17
C ALA A 22 10.74 -2.16 -5.17
N LYS A 23 11.14 -0.93 -5.52
CA LYS A 23 10.71 0.27 -4.81
C LYS A 23 9.19 0.37 -4.93
N LEU A 24 8.50 0.64 -3.83
CA LEU A 24 7.05 0.81 -3.85
C LEU A 24 6.72 2.15 -4.53
N GLU A 25 6.53 2.10 -5.85
CA GLU A 25 6.16 3.27 -6.64
C GLU A 25 4.63 3.48 -6.63
N PRO A 26 4.12 4.72 -6.50
CA PRO A 26 2.68 4.99 -6.51
C PRO A 26 1.95 4.46 -7.75
N ASP A 27 2.60 4.54 -8.93
CA ASP A 27 2.01 4.05 -10.18
C ASP A 27 1.88 2.53 -10.20
N ALA A 28 2.83 1.80 -9.60
CA ALA A 28 2.74 0.35 -9.46
C ALA A 28 1.53 -0.06 -8.60
N VAL A 29 1.18 0.76 -7.59
CA VAL A 29 -0.03 0.54 -6.77
C VAL A 29 -1.28 0.88 -7.57
N ASN A 30 -1.32 2.05 -8.21
CA ASN A 30 -2.48 2.49 -9.00
C ASN A 30 -2.82 1.53 -10.14
N GLN A 31 -1.79 0.97 -10.81
CA GLN A 31 -1.94 0.04 -11.92
C GLN A 31 -2.00 -1.44 -11.50
N ALA A 32 -1.86 -1.73 -10.20
CA ALA A 32 -1.88 -3.10 -9.72
C ALA A 32 -3.15 -3.84 -10.17
N GLN A 33 -2.96 -5.11 -10.52
CA GLN A 33 -3.99 -6.04 -10.99
C GLN A 33 -4.01 -7.28 -10.09
N PHE A 34 -5.09 -8.06 -10.20
CA PHE A 34 -5.18 -9.34 -9.50
C PHE A 34 -4.08 -10.30 -9.96
N SER A 35 -3.34 -10.82 -8.98
CA SER A 35 -2.37 -11.89 -9.12
C SER A 35 -2.66 -12.98 -8.09
N GLU A 36 -2.61 -14.23 -8.51
CA GLU A 36 -2.76 -15.37 -7.61
C GLU A 36 -1.51 -15.58 -6.74
N GLY A 37 -1.72 -16.18 -5.56
CA GLY A 37 -0.66 -16.50 -4.62
C GLY A 37 -0.62 -15.56 -3.41
N GLU A 38 0.06 -16.02 -2.36
CA GLU A 38 0.23 -15.25 -1.14
C GLU A 38 1.33 -14.20 -1.35
N ALA A 39 1.00 -12.94 -1.11
CA ALA A 39 1.95 -11.85 -1.16
C ALA A 39 2.95 -11.96 0.00
N LYS A 40 4.24 -11.99 -0.32
CA LYS A 40 5.32 -11.90 0.69
C LYS A 40 5.68 -10.43 0.91
N GLY A 41 5.33 -9.91 2.08
CA GLY A 41 5.66 -8.54 2.46
C GLY A 41 4.66 -7.51 1.94
N VAL A 42 5.14 -6.33 1.56
CA VAL A 42 4.29 -5.23 1.06
C VAL A 42 3.98 -5.46 -0.42
N SER A 43 2.70 -5.57 -0.76
CA SER A 43 2.21 -5.81 -2.11
C SER A 43 1.43 -4.63 -2.66
N PRO A 44 1.74 -4.13 -3.88
CA PRO A 44 0.94 -3.11 -4.55
C PRO A 44 -0.52 -3.53 -4.76
N MET A 45 -0.78 -4.81 -5.06
CA MET A 45 -2.13 -5.35 -5.21
C MET A 45 -2.90 -5.30 -3.89
N LEU A 46 -2.31 -5.79 -2.79
CA LEU A 46 -2.96 -5.75 -1.49
C LEU A 46 -3.18 -4.32 -1.01
N LEU A 47 -2.22 -3.43 -1.25
CA LEU A 47 -2.36 -2.02 -0.90
C LEU A 47 -3.54 -1.38 -1.64
N LYS A 48 -3.65 -1.62 -2.95
CA LYS A 48 -4.81 -1.15 -3.74
C LYS A 48 -6.13 -1.71 -3.20
N ALA A 49 -6.17 -3.02 -2.88
CA ALA A 49 -7.35 -3.64 -2.30
C ALA A 49 -7.75 -3.04 -0.95
N GLN A 50 -6.78 -2.83 -0.04
CA GLN A 50 -7.01 -2.18 1.26
C GLN A 50 -7.62 -0.78 1.08
N VAL A 51 -7.07 0.03 0.17
CA VAL A 51 -7.57 1.38 -0.09
C VAL A 51 -8.99 1.37 -0.69
N LEU A 52 -9.28 0.44 -1.59
CA LEU A 52 -10.62 0.29 -2.16
C LEU A 52 -11.64 -0.17 -1.10
N LEU A 53 -11.25 -1.10 -0.22
CA LEU A 53 -12.08 -1.54 0.89
C LEU A 53 -12.40 -0.39 1.86
N ASP A 54 -11.39 0.40 2.26
CA ASP A 54 -11.57 1.57 3.13
C ASP A 54 -12.54 2.59 2.50
N ARG A 55 -12.38 2.88 1.20
CA ARG A 55 -13.30 3.74 0.43
C ARG A 55 -14.72 3.17 0.34
N ALA A 56 -14.84 1.85 0.19
CA ALA A 56 -16.11 1.14 0.17
C ALA A 56 -16.73 0.95 1.56
N ARG A 57 -16.15 1.54 2.62
CA ARG A 57 -16.59 1.46 4.03
C ARG A 57 -16.43 0.08 4.68
N PHE A 58 -15.55 -0.76 4.14
CA PHE A 58 -15.11 -2.00 4.76
C PHE A 58 -13.69 -1.81 5.30
N SER A 59 -13.55 -1.40 6.57
CA SER A 59 -12.23 -1.07 7.11
C SER A 59 -11.30 -2.30 7.09
N PRO A 60 -10.17 -2.26 6.34
CA PRO A 60 -9.19 -3.34 6.33
C PRO A 60 -8.28 -3.34 7.59
N GLY A 61 -8.53 -2.43 8.53
CA GLY A 61 -7.58 -2.05 9.57
C GLY A 61 -6.54 -1.08 9.03
N LEU A 62 -5.29 -1.26 9.44
CA LEU A 62 -4.16 -0.43 9.01
C LEU A 62 -3.84 -0.66 7.54
N ILE A 63 -3.75 0.40 6.75
CA ILE A 63 -3.32 0.32 5.34
C ILE A 63 -1.78 0.30 5.29
N ASP A 64 -1.22 -0.85 4.95
CA ASP A 64 0.23 -1.11 4.94
C ASP A 64 0.68 -2.01 3.77
N GLY A 65 -0.24 -2.43 2.91
CA GLY A 65 0.00 -3.33 1.78
C GLY A 65 0.27 -4.78 2.17
N ARG A 66 -0.01 -5.20 3.41
CA ARG A 66 0.23 -6.56 3.90
C ARG A 66 -1.09 -7.31 4.15
N ALA A 67 -1.04 -8.63 4.08
CA ALA A 67 -2.15 -9.46 4.52
C ALA A 67 -2.29 -9.38 6.05
N SER A 68 -3.52 -9.26 6.54
CA SER A 68 -3.82 -9.22 7.98
C SER A 68 -5.19 -9.83 8.25
N GLN A 69 -5.46 -10.20 9.51
CA GLN A 69 -6.77 -10.72 9.91
C GLN A 69 -7.90 -9.69 9.68
N ASN A 70 -7.61 -8.39 9.86
CA ASN A 70 -8.58 -7.33 9.62
C ASN A 70 -8.87 -7.20 8.13
N PHE A 71 -7.86 -7.31 7.27
CA PHE A 71 -8.04 -7.36 5.83
C PHE A 71 -8.92 -8.56 5.41
N THR A 72 -8.65 -9.77 5.93
CA THR A 72 -9.47 -10.96 5.65
C THR A 72 -10.94 -10.75 6.07
N LYS A 73 -11.19 -10.16 7.25
CA LYS A 73 -12.54 -9.83 7.71
C LYS A 73 -13.23 -8.79 6.83
N ALA A 74 -12.50 -7.77 6.38
CA ALA A 74 -13.03 -6.74 5.49
C ALA A 74 -13.41 -7.32 4.12
N VAL A 75 -12.58 -8.21 3.57
CA VAL A 75 -12.89 -8.94 2.33
C VAL A 75 -14.13 -9.80 2.50
N ALA A 76 -14.26 -10.56 3.59
CA ALA A 76 -15.43 -11.38 3.87
C ALA A 76 -16.71 -10.53 3.95
N ALA A 77 -16.66 -9.41 4.69
CA ALA A 77 -17.79 -8.49 4.80
C ALA A 77 -18.17 -7.87 3.44
N PHE A 78 -17.18 -7.48 2.63
CA PHE A 78 -17.41 -6.98 1.28
C PHE A 78 -18.05 -8.06 0.38
N GLN A 79 -17.55 -9.29 0.44
CA GLN A 79 -18.11 -10.43 -0.29
C GLN A 79 -19.58 -10.66 0.08
N ALA A 80 -19.89 -10.74 1.38
CA ALA A 80 -21.26 -10.92 1.87
C ALA A 80 -22.20 -9.80 1.37
N ALA A 81 -21.75 -8.55 1.43
CA ALA A 81 -22.53 -7.41 0.96
C ALA A 81 -22.78 -7.40 -0.57
N ASN A 82 -21.98 -8.15 -1.33
CA ASN A 82 -22.04 -8.21 -2.78
C ASN A 82 -22.52 -9.57 -3.33
N GLY A 83 -23.08 -10.43 -2.47
CA GLY A 83 -23.61 -11.74 -2.86
C GLY A 83 -22.54 -12.75 -3.30
N LEU A 84 -21.29 -12.57 -2.86
CA LEU A 84 -20.19 -13.49 -3.11
C LEU A 84 -19.99 -14.48 -1.94
N PRO A 85 -19.31 -15.62 -2.16
CA PRO A 85 -18.85 -16.48 -1.07
C PRO A 85 -17.97 -15.67 -0.07
N SER A 86 -18.45 -15.53 1.17
CA SER A 86 -17.82 -14.71 2.22
C SER A 86 -16.71 -15.46 2.97
N ASP A 87 -15.70 -15.95 2.26
CA ASP A 87 -14.58 -16.72 2.82
C ASP A 87 -13.37 -15.86 3.23
N GLY A 88 -13.41 -14.55 2.93
CA GLY A 88 -12.34 -13.59 3.24
C GLY A 88 -11.11 -13.71 2.36
N LYS A 89 -11.14 -14.58 1.33
CA LYS A 89 -10.06 -14.70 0.36
C LYS A 89 -10.27 -13.69 -0.75
N LEU A 90 -9.24 -12.90 -1.06
CA LEU A 90 -9.28 -12.04 -2.22
C LEU A 90 -9.19 -12.92 -3.48
N THR A 91 -10.34 -13.22 -4.08
CA THR A 91 -10.44 -13.93 -5.36
C THR A 91 -10.46 -12.95 -6.53
N ARG A 92 -10.29 -13.43 -7.77
CA ARG A 92 -10.46 -12.60 -8.98
C ARG A 92 -11.84 -11.95 -9.04
N GLU A 93 -12.89 -12.70 -8.76
CA GLU A 93 -14.27 -12.16 -8.74
C GLU A 93 -14.45 -11.07 -7.67
N THR A 94 -13.89 -11.28 -6.48
CA THR A 94 -13.91 -10.28 -5.41
C THR A 94 -13.14 -9.02 -5.81
N TRP A 95 -11.96 -9.20 -6.42
CA TRP A 95 -11.14 -8.11 -6.94
C TRP A 95 -11.87 -7.31 -8.02
N ASP A 96 -12.49 -7.96 -9.00
CA ASP A 96 -13.17 -7.28 -10.10
C ASP A 96 -14.34 -6.43 -9.58
N LYS A 97 -15.14 -6.96 -8.64
CA LYS A 97 -16.19 -6.18 -7.96
C LYS A 97 -15.61 -5.01 -7.16
N LEU A 98 -14.51 -5.24 -6.44
CA LEU A 98 -13.87 -4.21 -5.63
C LEU A 98 -13.28 -3.09 -6.50
N ALA A 99 -12.60 -3.43 -7.59
CA ALA A 99 -12.04 -2.49 -8.55
C ALA A 99 -13.12 -1.67 -9.27
N ALA A 100 -14.31 -2.24 -9.49
CA ALA A 100 -15.44 -1.52 -10.06
C ALA A 100 -16.02 -0.44 -9.12
N THR A 101 -15.70 -0.44 -7.82
CA THR A 101 -16.18 0.57 -6.87
C THR A 101 -15.56 1.96 -7.11
N PHE A 102 -14.41 2.03 -7.79
CA PHE A 102 -13.70 3.28 -8.02
C PHE A 102 -12.77 3.19 -9.24
N ALA A 103 -13.00 4.04 -10.25
CA ALA A 103 -12.27 4.03 -11.52
C ALA A 103 -10.97 4.89 -11.52
N GLY A 104 -10.66 5.59 -10.44
CA GLY A 104 -9.52 6.51 -10.36
C GLY A 104 -8.26 5.93 -9.72
N PRO A 105 -7.16 6.71 -9.65
CA PRO A 105 -5.97 6.33 -8.90
C PRO A 105 -6.27 6.28 -7.40
N VAL A 106 -5.87 5.20 -6.74
CA VAL A 106 -6.07 5.00 -5.29
C VAL A 106 -5.08 5.81 -4.45
N LEU A 107 -3.89 6.09 -5.01
CA LEU A 107 -2.87 6.95 -4.45
C LEU A 107 -2.76 8.26 -5.24
N SER A 108 -2.61 9.37 -4.52
CA SER A 108 -2.45 10.71 -5.08
C SER A 108 -1.41 11.51 -4.29
N THR A 109 -0.79 12.49 -4.95
CA THR A 109 0.12 13.44 -4.28
C THR A 109 -0.67 14.39 -3.38
N TYR A 110 -0.18 14.60 -2.16
CA TYR A 110 -0.70 15.61 -1.23
C TYR A 110 0.42 16.57 -0.85
N GLU A 111 0.21 17.87 -1.10
CA GLU A 111 1.15 18.90 -0.67
C GLU A 111 0.99 19.16 0.84
N THR A 112 2.03 18.89 1.60
CA THR A 112 2.00 19.05 3.05
C THR A 112 2.04 20.53 3.41
N THR A 113 1.10 20.96 4.22
CA THR A 113 1.00 22.36 4.65
C THR A 113 1.72 22.60 5.98
N ALA A 114 2.03 23.85 6.28
CA ALA A 114 2.53 24.24 7.60
C ALA A 114 1.58 23.84 8.74
N LYS A 115 0.26 23.71 8.49
CA LYS A 115 -0.73 23.26 9.48
C LYS A 115 -0.63 21.76 9.79
N ASP A 116 -0.20 20.97 8.81
CA ASP A 116 -0.04 19.53 9.00
C ASP A 116 1.09 19.23 9.99
N VAL A 117 2.18 20.01 9.93
CA VAL A 117 3.41 19.76 10.69
C VAL A 117 3.58 20.60 11.97
N ARG A 118 2.70 21.56 12.26
CA ARG A 118 2.87 22.53 13.38
C ARG A 118 2.78 21.93 14.79
N GLY A 119 2.15 20.77 14.95
CA GLY A 119 1.80 20.22 16.27
C GLY A 119 0.59 20.92 16.92
N PRO A 120 0.43 20.84 18.26
CA PRO A 120 1.37 20.27 19.23
C PRO A 120 1.47 18.74 19.13
N PHE A 121 2.65 18.20 19.45
CA PHE A 121 2.93 16.76 19.46
C PHE A 121 3.34 16.26 20.86
N THR A 122 2.87 15.07 21.23
CA THR A 122 3.21 14.38 22.47
C THR A 122 4.35 13.39 22.21
N ARG A 123 5.60 13.87 22.20
CA ARG A 123 6.78 13.08 21.78
C ARG A 123 6.92 11.71 22.46
N ARG A 124 6.49 11.59 23.71
CA ARG A 124 6.50 10.34 24.48
C ARG A 124 5.10 10.06 25.00
N ILE A 125 4.53 8.97 24.51
CA ILE A 125 3.27 8.42 25.01
C ILE A 125 3.63 7.15 25.79
N PRO A 126 3.40 7.11 27.12
CA PRO A 126 3.66 5.91 27.91
C PRO A 126 2.82 4.73 27.43
N ALA A 127 3.31 3.49 27.58
CA ALA A 127 2.55 2.30 27.18
C ALA A 127 1.38 1.98 28.13
N ARG A 128 1.51 2.31 29.42
CA ARG A 128 0.48 2.05 30.44
C ARG A 128 -0.62 3.11 30.39
N MET A 129 -1.88 2.68 30.37
CA MET A 129 -3.04 3.59 30.29
C MET A 129 -3.12 4.55 31.48
N GLU A 130 -2.78 4.09 32.68
CA GLU A 130 -2.76 4.90 33.90
C GLU A 130 -1.74 6.05 33.78
N SER A 131 -0.60 5.78 33.14
CA SER A 131 0.41 6.80 32.87
C SER A 131 -0.05 7.78 31.79
N MET A 132 -0.84 7.34 30.80
CA MET A 132 -1.42 8.24 29.79
C MET A 132 -2.41 9.24 30.40
N ALA A 133 -3.10 8.90 31.50
CA ALA A 133 -4.06 9.78 32.18
C ALA A 133 -3.42 11.08 32.73
N HIS A 134 -2.11 11.06 32.97
CA HIS A 134 -1.35 12.23 33.43
C HIS A 134 -0.89 13.15 32.29
N LEU A 135 -1.09 12.75 31.02
CA LEU A 135 -0.76 13.59 29.88
C LEU A 135 -1.76 14.74 29.76
N LYS A 136 -1.27 15.95 29.47
CA LYS A 136 -2.14 17.10 29.18
C LYS A 136 -3.14 16.83 28.03
N ARG A 137 -2.76 15.97 27.09
CA ARG A 137 -3.61 15.44 26.01
C ARG A 137 -3.01 14.17 25.44
N LEU A 138 -3.86 13.26 24.98
CA LEU A 138 -3.47 12.18 24.10
C LEU A 138 -3.45 12.71 22.66
N GLY A 139 -2.26 13.06 22.18
CA GLY A 139 -2.03 13.57 20.83
C GLY A 139 -1.02 12.71 20.09
N TYR A 140 -0.71 13.07 18.84
CA TYR A 140 0.30 12.38 18.04
C TYR A 140 1.73 12.68 18.51
N ARG A 141 2.64 11.73 18.39
CA ARG A 141 4.07 11.82 18.70
C ARG A 141 4.83 12.74 17.77
N ASN A 142 4.43 12.81 16.51
CA ASN A 142 5.09 13.60 15.48
C ASN A 142 4.14 13.86 14.29
N ALA A 143 4.62 14.63 13.30
CA ALA A 143 3.86 14.96 12.09
C ALA A 143 3.57 13.74 11.20
N ARG A 144 4.48 12.77 11.14
CA ARG A 144 4.35 11.55 10.33
C ARG A 144 3.20 10.69 10.84
N GLU A 145 3.13 10.43 12.16
CA GLU A 145 2.02 9.71 12.78
C GLU A 145 0.70 10.44 12.55
N LYS A 146 0.66 11.76 12.75
CA LYS A 146 -0.55 12.55 12.46
C LYS A 146 -1.02 12.40 11.01
N LEU A 147 -0.10 12.44 10.05
CA LEU A 147 -0.42 12.27 8.62
C LEU A 147 -0.83 10.83 8.29
N ALA A 148 -0.13 9.85 8.86
CA ALA A 148 -0.42 8.44 8.70
C ALA A 148 -1.85 8.14 9.17
N GLU A 149 -2.21 8.60 10.36
CA GLU A 149 -3.56 8.52 10.92
C GLU A 149 -4.60 9.26 10.07
N ARG A 150 -4.29 10.46 9.56
CA ARG A 150 -5.20 11.20 8.68
C ARG A 150 -5.54 10.45 7.40
N PHE A 151 -4.63 9.64 6.88
CA PHE A 151 -4.81 8.87 5.65
C PHE A 151 -5.02 7.37 5.89
N HIS A 152 -5.21 6.96 7.15
CA HIS A 152 -5.41 5.56 7.56
C HIS A 152 -4.27 4.60 7.15
N VAL A 153 -3.07 5.13 6.90
CA VAL A 153 -1.89 4.35 6.49
C VAL A 153 -0.92 4.15 7.66
N SER A 154 -0.03 3.18 7.55
CA SER A 154 1.09 3.05 8.49
C SER A 154 2.15 4.13 8.27
N GLU A 155 2.84 4.55 9.34
CA GLU A 155 4.00 5.45 9.23
C GLU A 155 5.10 4.86 8.34
N GLU A 156 5.25 3.54 8.35
CA GLU A 156 6.20 2.81 7.50
C GLU A 156 5.81 2.90 6.02
N LEU A 157 4.53 2.68 5.68
CA LEU A 157 4.06 2.80 4.31
C LEU A 157 4.25 4.23 3.79
N LEU A 158 3.92 5.24 4.62
CA LEU A 158 4.12 6.64 4.26
C LEU A 158 5.61 6.94 4.00
N ARG A 159 6.53 6.33 4.76
CA ARG A 159 7.98 6.41 4.52
C ARG A 159 8.38 5.71 3.21
N MET A 160 7.88 4.51 2.95
CA MET A 160 8.21 3.73 1.76
C MET A 160 7.80 4.42 0.47
N LEU A 161 6.62 5.06 0.47
CA LEU A 161 6.13 5.86 -0.67
C LEU A 161 6.89 7.17 -0.87
N ASN A 162 7.59 7.65 0.16
CA ASN A 162 8.29 8.94 0.16
C ASN A 162 9.76 8.82 0.60
N PRO A 163 10.60 8.02 -0.10
CA PRO A 163 11.97 7.71 0.37
C PRO A 163 12.93 8.90 0.36
N LYS A 164 12.55 10.00 -0.32
CA LYS A 164 13.31 11.25 -0.35
C LYS A 164 12.82 12.29 0.66
N ALA A 165 11.72 12.01 1.37
CA ALA A 165 11.18 12.89 2.40
C ALA A 165 11.76 12.51 3.78
N GLY A 166 12.43 13.48 4.42
CA GLY A 166 13.00 13.34 5.77
C GLY A 166 11.95 13.23 6.86
#